data_AF-A0A7C3KUG0-F1
#
_entry.id   AF-A0A7C3KUG0-F1
#
_cell.length_a   1.000
_cell.length_b   1.000
_cell.length_c   1.000
_cell.angle_alpha   90.00
_cell.angle_beta   90.00
_cell.angle_gamma   90.00
#
_symmetry.space_group_name_H-M   'P 1'
#
loop_
_entity.id
_entity.type
_entity.pdbx_description
1 polymer ?
#
loop_
_entity_poly.entity_id
_entity_poly.type
_entity_poly.pdbx_seq_one_letter_code
_entity_poly.pdbx_strand_id
1 'polypeptide(L)'
;MTFSDSRVVDLVKSKLEAVWESVSPVKTATFDLGEGKSVRGVMSGEIAIYFCRPDGKVFDILPALHSPHVTYWAIRDALELYERTGATDEAIAQHHNVQLIGMALRGAGEPSPEALKSKKALSDRRNARDPGDRALGEMIYSKTIVVLPEALTVVEPGGLEMFKQKIHEALSSNPPRTPGEWKHHVFVEILDQELRGGDFTYDVNTLAPLALLDE
;
A
#
# COMPACT_ATOMS: atom_id res chain seq x y z
N MET A 1 16.46 -5.02 -1.78
CA MET A 1 15.33 -5.14 -0.81
C MET A 1 15.35 -3.94 0.12
N THR A 2 14.20 -3.38 0.46
CA THR A 2 14.02 -2.13 1.24
C THR A 2 14.69 -2.16 2.61
N PHE A 3 14.50 -3.24 3.36
CA PHE A 3 15.10 -3.42 4.69
C PHE A 3 16.54 -3.94 4.66
N SER A 4 17.15 -4.02 3.47
CA SER A 4 18.57 -4.31 3.30
C SER A 4 19.36 -3.07 2.86
N ASP A 5 18.70 -1.93 2.65
CA ASP A 5 19.36 -0.67 2.33
C ASP A 5 19.94 -0.07 3.62
N SER A 6 21.25 0.16 3.64
CA SER A 6 21.95 0.63 4.84
C SER A 6 21.37 1.92 5.39
N ARG A 7 20.88 2.82 4.54
CA ARG A 7 20.30 4.10 5.00
C ARG A 7 19.02 3.89 5.78
N VAL A 8 18.19 2.94 5.36
CA VAL A 8 16.95 2.59 6.07
C VAL A 8 17.30 1.88 7.38
N VAL A 9 18.23 0.91 7.33
CA VAL A 9 18.66 0.16 8.50
C VAL A 9 19.28 1.08 9.56
N ASP A 10 20.18 1.97 9.18
CA ASP A 10 20.84 2.90 10.09
C ASP A 10 19.83 3.88 10.72
N LEU A 11 18.88 4.38 9.93
CA LEU A 11 17.83 5.26 10.43
C LEU A 11 16.92 4.55 11.44
N VAL A 12 16.47 3.33 11.11
CA VAL A 12 15.63 2.53 12.01
C VAL A 12 16.39 2.22 13.30
N LYS A 13 17.60 1.64 13.23
CA LYS A 13 18.39 1.27 14.41
C LYS A 13 18.72 2.44 15.33
N SER A 14 18.90 3.64 14.78
CA SER A 14 19.31 4.81 15.57
C SER A 14 18.15 5.60 16.18
N LYS A 15 16.93 5.46 15.65
CA LYS A 15 15.80 6.33 16.01
C LYS A 15 14.52 5.60 16.39
N LEU A 16 14.41 4.31 16.10
CA LEU A 16 13.17 3.56 16.22
C LEU A 16 13.41 2.21 16.90
N GLU A 17 12.40 1.77 17.64
CA GLU A 17 12.29 0.38 18.10
C GLU A 17 11.46 -0.39 17.08
N ALA A 18 12.11 -1.22 16.28
CA ALA A 18 11.44 -1.99 15.23
C ALA A 18 10.77 -3.24 15.82
N VAL A 19 9.48 -3.41 15.53
CA VAL A 19 8.70 -4.60 15.88
C VAL A 19 8.11 -5.19 14.60
N TRP A 20 8.16 -6.52 14.48
CA TRP A 20 7.57 -7.26 13.37
C TRP A 20 6.44 -8.16 13.84
N GLU A 21 5.29 -8.07 13.17
CA GLU A 21 4.15 -8.95 13.39
C GLU A 21 3.65 -9.49 12.04
N SER A 22 3.40 -10.80 11.97
CA SER A 22 2.66 -11.40 10.86
C SER A 22 1.17 -11.24 11.11
N VAL A 23 0.52 -10.42 10.28
CA VAL A 23 -0.83 -9.90 10.56
C VAL A 23 -1.95 -10.60 9.78
N SER A 24 -1.64 -11.33 8.71
CA SER A 24 -2.68 -12.00 7.91
C SER A 24 -2.18 -13.30 7.31
N PRO A 25 -3.05 -14.32 7.16
CA PRO A 25 -2.82 -15.45 6.27
C PRO A 25 -2.36 -14.97 4.89
N VAL A 26 -1.34 -15.60 4.33
CA VAL A 26 -0.84 -15.13 3.03
C VAL A 26 -1.88 -15.44 1.95
N LYS A 27 -2.32 -14.41 1.23
CA LYS A 27 -3.27 -14.55 0.12
C LYS A 27 -2.62 -15.40 -0.96
N THR A 28 -3.23 -16.54 -1.29
CA THR A 28 -2.80 -17.38 -2.42
C THR A 28 -3.77 -17.16 -3.57
N ALA A 29 -3.24 -16.65 -4.68
CA ALA A 29 -3.98 -16.44 -5.92
C ALA A 29 -3.77 -17.65 -6.83
N THR A 30 -4.84 -18.19 -7.39
CA THR A 30 -4.76 -19.21 -8.45
C THR A 30 -5.39 -18.65 -9.71
N PHE A 31 -4.58 -18.50 -10.76
CA PHE A 31 -5.01 -18.06 -12.07
C PHE A 31 -5.20 -19.28 -12.97
N ASP A 32 -6.41 -19.51 -13.45
CA ASP A 32 -6.68 -20.48 -14.51
C ASP A 32 -6.26 -19.89 -15.86
N LEU A 33 -5.39 -20.59 -16.58
CA LEU A 33 -4.89 -20.19 -17.90
C LEU A 33 -5.62 -20.91 -19.04
N GLY A 34 -6.61 -21.75 -18.73
CA GLY A 34 -7.29 -22.64 -19.68
C GLY A 34 -6.50 -23.93 -19.94
N GLU A 35 -7.13 -24.86 -20.67
CA GLU A 35 -6.51 -26.16 -21.06
C GLU A 35 -5.99 -27.01 -19.88
N GLY A 36 -6.55 -26.82 -18.68
CA GLY A 36 -6.10 -27.50 -17.46
C GLY A 36 -4.79 -26.96 -16.89
N LYS A 37 -4.31 -25.80 -17.34
CA LYS A 37 -3.14 -25.11 -16.79
C LYS A 37 -3.57 -24.07 -15.77
N SER A 38 -2.87 -24.01 -14.65
CA SER A 38 -3.10 -22.99 -13.62
C SER A 38 -1.77 -22.50 -13.06
N VAL A 39 -1.68 -21.20 -12.77
CA VAL A 39 -0.57 -20.61 -12.02
C VAL A 39 -1.05 -20.29 -10.62
N ARG A 40 -0.44 -20.94 -9.64
CA ARG A 40 -0.65 -20.62 -8.23
C ARG A 40 0.50 -19.77 -7.74
N GLY A 41 0.18 -18.57 -7.26
CA GLY A 41 1.14 -17.64 -6.71
C GLY A 41 0.73 -17.24 -5.30
N VAL A 42 1.73 -17.15 -4.41
CA VAL A 42 1.55 -16.43 -3.15
C VAL A 42 1.63 -14.95 -3.49
N MET A 43 0.55 -14.21 -3.26
CA MET A 43 0.60 -12.76 -3.36
C MET A 43 1.52 -12.29 -2.24
N SER A 44 2.67 -11.73 -2.61
CA SER A 44 3.64 -11.20 -1.65
C SER A 44 2.91 -10.28 -0.68
N GLY A 45 2.94 -10.66 0.60
CA GLY A 45 2.05 -10.15 1.63
C GLY A 45 1.94 -8.63 1.60
N GLU A 46 0.71 -8.14 1.71
CA GLU A 46 0.45 -6.74 2.02
C GLU A 46 1.23 -6.43 3.31
N ILE A 47 2.26 -5.59 3.20
CA ILE A 47 3.00 -5.08 4.36
C ILE A 47 2.42 -3.70 4.65
N ALA A 48 2.19 -3.38 5.92
CA ALA A 48 1.96 -2.01 6.37
C ALA A 48 2.99 -1.69 7.46
N ILE A 49 3.62 -0.53 7.37
CA ILE A 49 4.53 -0.04 8.40
C ILE A 49 3.76 0.97 9.23
N TYR A 50 3.58 0.67 10.52
CA TYR A 50 2.90 1.54 11.47
C TYR A 50 3.93 2.34 12.26
N PHE A 51 3.77 3.66 12.30
CA PHE A 51 4.53 4.53 13.19
C PHE A 51 3.72 4.78 14.45
N CYS A 52 4.27 4.37 15.59
CA CYS A 52 3.57 4.37 16.87
C CYS A 52 4.25 5.32 17.87
N ARG A 53 3.42 5.96 18.70
CA ARG A 53 3.87 6.70 19.89
C ARG A 53 4.25 5.72 21.01
N PRO A 54 4.92 6.18 22.08
CA PRO A 54 5.22 5.36 23.25
C PRO A 54 4.00 4.76 23.96
N ASP A 55 2.81 5.36 23.79
CA ASP A 55 1.54 4.82 24.31
C ASP A 55 0.94 3.72 23.41
N GLY A 56 1.63 3.32 22.34
CA GLY A 56 1.21 2.28 21.42
C GLY A 56 0.20 2.72 20.37
N LYS A 57 -0.18 4.01 20.33
CA LYS A 57 -1.11 4.53 19.32
C LYS A 57 -0.39 4.90 18.03
N VAL A 58 -1.00 4.54 16.91
CA VAL A 58 -0.51 4.81 15.56
C VAL A 58 -0.76 6.26 15.19
N PHE A 59 0.28 6.92 14.67
CA PHE A 59 0.19 8.29 14.19
C PHE A 59 0.50 8.45 12.70
N ASP A 60 1.08 7.44 12.04
CA ASP A 60 1.21 7.40 10.58
C ASP A 60 1.31 5.94 10.09
N ILE A 61 0.95 5.69 8.83
CA ILE A 61 0.93 4.35 8.22
C ILE A 61 1.49 4.44 6.80
N LEU A 62 2.52 3.64 6.51
CA LEU A 62 3.02 3.44 5.14
C LEU A 62 2.45 2.14 4.56
N PRO A 63 1.54 2.19 3.58
CA PRO A 63 0.98 1.01 2.95
C PRO A 63 1.95 0.39 1.95
N ALA A 64 2.02 -0.93 1.91
CA ALA A 64 2.85 -1.73 1.02
C ALA A 64 4.36 -1.52 1.15
N LEU A 65 5.13 -2.48 0.63
CA LEU A 65 6.57 -2.33 0.51
C LEU A 65 6.92 -1.39 -0.64
N HIS A 66 7.62 -0.30 -0.34
CA HIS A 66 8.11 0.64 -1.33
C HIS A 66 9.59 0.45 -1.63
N SER A 67 10.09 1.19 -2.63
CA SER A 67 11.53 1.29 -2.86
C SER A 67 12.23 1.84 -1.61
N PRO A 68 13.50 1.48 -1.37
CA PRO A 68 14.26 1.99 -0.22
C PRO A 68 14.21 3.51 -0.06
N HIS A 69 14.24 4.25 -1.17
CA HIS A 69 14.17 5.70 -1.18
C HIS A 69 12.85 6.24 -0.63
N VAL A 70 11.72 5.69 -1.07
CA VAL A 70 10.39 6.11 -0.60
C VAL A 70 10.20 5.76 0.86
N THR A 71 10.62 4.55 1.27
CA THR A 71 10.55 4.12 2.68
C THR A 71 11.42 5.00 3.58
N TYR A 72 12.64 5.32 3.16
CA TYR A 72 13.52 6.21 3.92
C TYR A 72 12.88 7.57 4.18
N TRP A 73 12.30 8.21 3.15
CA TRP A 73 11.65 9.50 3.33
C TRP A 73 10.38 9.41 4.16
N ALA A 74 9.56 8.37 3.98
CA ALA A 74 8.39 8.17 4.82
C ALA A 74 8.75 8.04 6.31
N ILE A 75 9.81 7.28 6.64
CA ILE A 75 10.31 7.18 8.02
C ILE A 75 10.76 8.55 8.54
N ARG A 76 11.47 9.34 7.72
CA ARG A 76 11.92 10.68 8.11
C ARG A 76 10.76 11.63 8.35
N ASP A 77 9.75 11.63 7.49
CA ASP A 77 8.59 12.50 7.59
C ASP A 77 7.78 12.17 8.86
N ALA A 78 7.60 10.88 9.15
CA ALA A 78 6.97 10.42 10.39
C ALA A 78 7.76 10.82 11.64
N LEU A 79 9.10 10.66 11.61
CA LEU A 79 9.96 11.11 12.71
C LEU A 79 9.90 12.63 12.90
N GLU A 80 9.94 13.42 11.83
CA GLU A 80 9.85 14.89 11.91
C GLU A 80 8.50 15.33 12.47
N LEU A 81 7.40 14.70 12.04
CA LEU A 81 6.07 14.94 12.60
C LEU A 81 6.07 14.70 14.11
N TYR A 82 6.58 13.54 14.54
CA TYR A 82 6.65 13.18 15.94
C TYR A 82 7.54 14.14 16.75
N GLU A 83 8.76 14.42 16.28
CA GLU A 83 9.71 15.32 16.97
C GLU A 83 9.16 16.75 17.08
N ARG A 84 8.48 17.25 16.05
CA ARG A 84 7.93 18.62 16.04
C ARG A 84 6.70 18.77 16.91
N THR A 85 5.86 17.74 17.01
CA THR A 85 4.49 17.89 17.55
C THR A 85 4.18 16.96 18.72
N GLY A 86 5.06 16.01 19.04
CA GLY A 86 4.75 14.89 19.92
C GLY A 86 3.69 13.94 19.36
N ALA A 87 3.27 14.14 18.10
CA ALA A 87 2.14 13.49 17.47
C ALA A 87 0.88 13.52 18.37
N THR A 88 0.48 14.69 18.87
CA THR A 88 -0.82 14.82 19.55
C THR A 88 -1.96 14.48 18.59
N ASP A 89 -3.11 14.07 19.13
CA ASP A 89 -4.26 13.66 18.32
C ASP A 89 -4.69 14.78 17.35
N GLU A 90 -4.66 16.05 17.79
CA GLU A 90 -4.93 17.21 16.94
C GLU A 90 -3.85 17.42 15.88
N ALA A 91 -2.58 17.23 16.23
CA ALA A 91 -1.47 17.41 15.29
C ALA A 91 -1.46 16.33 14.21
N ILE A 92 -1.82 15.08 14.56
CA ILE A 92 -2.02 13.97 13.63
C ILE A 92 -3.15 14.34 12.66
N ALA A 93 -4.32 14.72 13.19
CA ALA A 93 -5.46 15.07 12.37
C ALA A 93 -5.16 16.24 11.42
N GLN A 94 -4.49 17.28 11.93
CA GLN A 94 -4.07 18.43 11.13
C GLN A 94 -3.06 18.03 10.05
N HIS A 95 -2.04 17.25 10.39
CA HIS A 95 -1.02 16.80 9.44
C HIS A 95 -1.64 16.06 8.27
N HIS A 96 -2.49 15.06 8.54
CA HIS A 96 -3.09 14.26 7.48
C HIS A 96 -4.11 15.04 6.66
N ASN A 97 -4.85 15.99 7.26
CA ASN A 97 -5.68 16.92 6.49
C ASN A 97 -4.86 17.78 5.53
N VAL A 98 -3.68 18.26 5.95
CA VAL A 98 -2.77 19.00 5.05
C VAL A 98 -2.26 18.11 3.92
N GLN A 99 -1.94 16.84 4.19
CA GLN A 99 -1.54 15.90 3.14
C GLN A 99 -2.66 15.69 2.11
N LEU A 100 -3.91 15.50 2.57
CA LEU A 100 -5.07 15.35 1.68
C LEU A 100 -5.27 16.58 0.79
N ILE A 101 -5.18 17.78 1.35
CA ILE A 101 -5.27 19.03 0.58
C ILE A 101 -4.13 19.08 -0.45
N GLY A 102 -2.91 18.76 -0.04
CA GLY A 102 -1.75 18.72 -0.94
C GLY A 102 -1.91 17.72 -2.08
N MET A 103 -2.47 16.54 -1.80
CA MET A 103 -2.78 15.52 -2.81
C MET A 103 -3.87 15.99 -3.77
N ALA A 104 -4.95 16.60 -3.27
CA ALA A 104 -6.01 17.16 -4.09
C ALA A 104 -5.50 18.27 -5.01
N LEU A 105 -4.64 19.16 -4.51
CA LEU A 105 -4.02 20.23 -5.30
C LEU A 105 -3.06 19.69 -6.37
N ARG A 106 -2.26 18.67 -6.04
CA ARG A 106 -1.38 17.98 -7.02
C ARG A 106 -2.19 17.23 -8.07
N GLY A 107 -3.31 16.61 -7.70
CA GLY A 107 -4.24 15.95 -8.60
C GLY A 107 -5.05 16.91 -9.48
N ALA A 108 -5.24 18.16 -9.02
CA ALA A 108 -5.90 19.24 -9.74
C ALA A 108 -4.97 20.06 -10.66
N GLY A 109 -3.66 19.82 -10.64
CA GLY A 109 -2.71 20.42 -11.56
C GLY A 109 -2.98 20.01 -13.02
N GLU A 110 -2.58 20.85 -13.99
CA GLU A 110 -2.68 20.50 -15.40
C GLU A 110 -1.95 19.16 -15.64
N PRO A 111 -2.65 18.13 -16.17
CA PRO A 111 -2.03 16.85 -16.45
C PRO A 111 -0.85 17.06 -17.41
N SER A 112 0.28 16.40 -17.16
CA SER A 112 1.42 16.45 -18.08
C SER A 112 1.00 16.07 -19.51
N PRO A 113 1.70 16.50 -20.57
CA PRO A 113 1.37 16.12 -21.94
C PRO A 113 1.27 14.60 -22.16
N GLU A 114 2.04 13.80 -21.40
CA GLU A 114 1.97 12.34 -21.38
C GLU A 114 0.76 11.82 -20.60
N ALA A 115 0.40 12.45 -19.49
CA ALA A 115 -0.83 12.16 -18.75
C ALA A 115 -2.09 12.58 -19.54
N LEU A 116 -2.02 13.61 -20.39
CA LEU A 116 -3.07 14.03 -21.33
C LEU A 116 -3.22 13.05 -22.49
N LYS A 117 -2.11 12.58 -23.07
CA LYS A 117 -2.13 11.51 -24.09
C LYS A 117 -2.71 10.22 -23.52
N SER A 118 -2.32 9.87 -22.31
CA SER A 118 -2.88 8.73 -21.58
C SER A 118 -4.37 8.96 -21.29
N LYS A 119 -4.77 10.08 -20.67
CA LYS A 119 -6.19 10.42 -20.40
C LYS A 119 -7.07 10.43 -21.66
N LYS A 120 -6.55 10.89 -22.80
CA LYS A 120 -7.28 10.90 -24.07
C LYS A 120 -7.46 9.49 -24.62
N ALA A 121 -6.39 8.69 -24.69
CA ALA A 121 -6.47 7.28 -25.05
C ALA A 121 -7.39 6.47 -24.08
N LEU A 122 -7.47 6.89 -22.82
CA LEU A 122 -8.32 6.30 -21.77
C LEU A 122 -9.79 6.68 -21.88
N SER A 123 -10.09 7.94 -22.24
CA SER A 123 -11.45 8.37 -22.56
C SER A 123 -11.99 7.62 -23.78
N ASP A 124 -11.14 7.41 -24.78
CA ASP A 124 -11.51 6.70 -26.01
C ASP A 124 -11.78 5.20 -25.73
N ARG A 125 -11.05 4.57 -24.80
CA ARG A 125 -11.27 3.17 -24.38
C ARG A 125 -12.42 2.99 -23.39
N ARG A 126 -12.68 3.94 -22.49
CA ARG A 126 -13.83 3.90 -21.56
C ARG A 126 -15.18 4.02 -22.28
N ASN A 127 -15.16 4.63 -23.47
CA ASN A 127 -16.30 4.71 -24.39
C ASN A 127 -16.35 3.56 -25.41
N ALA A 128 -15.42 2.60 -25.34
CA ALA A 128 -15.48 1.40 -26.15
C ALA A 128 -16.72 0.57 -25.78
N ARG A 129 -17.39 0.01 -26.80
CA ARG A 129 -18.58 -0.85 -26.61
C ARG A 129 -18.23 -2.23 -26.08
N ASP A 130 -16.96 -2.62 -26.15
CA ASP A 130 -16.48 -3.91 -25.67
C ASP A 130 -16.21 -3.87 -24.16
N PRO A 131 -16.83 -4.75 -23.35
CA PRO A 131 -16.56 -4.89 -21.91
C PRO A 131 -15.08 -5.08 -21.57
N GLY A 132 -14.29 -5.74 -22.43
CA GLY A 132 -12.87 -5.99 -22.21
C GLY A 132 -12.00 -4.73 -22.21
N ASP A 133 -12.26 -3.80 -23.14
CA ASP A 133 -11.55 -2.53 -23.24
C ASP A 133 -11.91 -1.55 -22.11
N ARG A 134 -13.15 -1.65 -21.61
CA ARG A 134 -13.62 -0.88 -20.47
C ARG A 134 -12.91 -1.30 -19.18
N ALA A 135 -12.70 -2.60 -19.00
CA ALA A 135 -11.93 -3.15 -17.88
C ALA A 135 -10.48 -2.64 -17.90
N LEU A 136 -9.81 -2.67 -19.06
CA LEU A 136 -8.45 -2.13 -19.23
C LEU A 136 -8.32 -0.63 -18.89
N GLY A 137 -9.39 0.14 -19.06
CA GLY A 137 -9.45 1.55 -18.67
C GLY A 137 -9.47 1.78 -17.15
N GLU A 138 -9.82 0.79 -16.34
CA GLU A 138 -9.79 0.87 -14.86
C GLU A 138 -8.43 0.40 -14.28
N MET A 139 -7.57 -0.16 -15.13
CA MET A 139 -6.35 -0.89 -14.79
C MET A 139 -5.06 -0.02 -14.83
N ILE A 140 -5.23 1.31 -14.87
CA ILE A 140 -4.21 2.33 -15.23
C ILE A 140 -3.04 2.44 -14.25
N TYR A 141 -3.18 1.93 -13.02
CA TYR A 141 -2.16 2.06 -11.97
C TYR A 141 -1.50 0.74 -11.56
N SER A 142 -1.49 -0.24 -12.46
CA SER A 142 -1.05 -1.60 -12.18
C SER A 142 0.46 -1.76 -12.03
N LYS A 143 0.85 -2.61 -11.09
CA LYS A 143 2.18 -3.20 -11.01
C LYS A 143 2.20 -4.50 -11.80
N THR A 144 3.04 -4.59 -12.83
CA THR A 144 3.28 -5.85 -13.54
C THR A 144 4.19 -6.77 -12.69
N ILE A 145 3.69 -7.94 -12.29
CA ILE A 145 4.52 -9.01 -11.70
C ILE A 145 4.78 -10.06 -12.76
N VAL A 146 5.96 -10.07 -13.38
CA VAL A 146 6.33 -11.08 -14.37
C VAL A 146 6.68 -12.40 -13.68
N VAL A 147 5.84 -13.42 -13.84
CA VAL A 147 6.19 -14.80 -13.50
C VAL A 147 6.59 -15.49 -14.80
N LEU A 148 7.85 -15.95 -14.94
CA LEU A 148 8.31 -16.63 -16.16
C LEU A 148 7.93 -18.13 -16.13
N PRO A 149 7.72 -18.80 -17.29
CA PRO A 149 8.02 -18.36 -18.66
C PRO A 149 6.89 -17.60 -19.39
N GLU A 150 5.69 -17.57 -18.83
CA GLU A 150 4.54 -16.87 -19.42
C GLU A 150 4.27 -15.60 -18.61
N ALA A 151 4.58 -14.43 -19.18
CA ALA A 151 4.44 -13.14 -18.51
C ALA A 151 2.99 -12.87 -18.07
N LEU A 152 2.61 -13.37 -16.89
CA LEU A 152 1.33 -13.07 -16.27
C LEU A 152 1.35 -11.61 -15.85
N THR A 153 0.44 -10.79 -16.36
CA THR A 153 0.30 -9.41 -15.91
C THR A 153 -0.80 -9.37 -14.86
N VAL A 154 -0.42 -9.46 -13.59
CA VAL A 154 -1.35 -9.15 -12.50
C VAL A 154 -1.52 -7.64 -12.46
N VAL A 155 -2.76 -7.18 -12.30
CA VAL A 155 -3.10 -5.76 -12.29
C VAL A 155 -3.81 -5.45 -10.99
N GLU A 156 -3.15 -4.65 -10.15
CA GLU A 156 -3.72 -4.12 -8.92
C GLU A 156 -4.55 -2.85 -9.23
N PRO A 157 -5.88 -2.87 -9.02
CA PRO A 157 -6.74 -1.70 -9.26
C PRO A 157 -6.59 -0.65 -8.16
N GLY A 158 -5.77 0.37 -8.43
CA GLY A 158 -5.66 1.56 -7.57
C GLY A 158 -4.22 1.80 -7.18
N GLY A 159 -3.64 2.89 -7.70
CA GLY A 159 -2.24 3.20 -7.49
C GLY A 159 -1.93 3.55 -6.05
N LEU A 160 -0.65 3.59 -5.72
CA LEU A 160 -0.12 3.94 -4.40
C LEU A 160 -0.80 5.17 -3.77
N GLU A 161 -1.07 6.19 -4.57
CA GLU A 161 -1.69 7.42 -4.10
C GLU A 161 -3.12 7.22 -3.59
N MET A 162 -3.86 6.23 -4.09
CA MET A 162 -5.19 5.90 -3.59
C MET A 162 -5.13 5.34 -2.16
N PHE A 163 -4.20 4.41 -1.89
CA PHE A 163 -4.04 3.85 -0.55
C PHE A 163 -3.58 4.90 0.46
N LYS A 164 -2.62 5.74 0.06
CA LYS A 164 -2.17 6.88 0.88
C LYS A 164 -3.30 7.84 1.20
N GLN A 165 -4.14 8.15 0.20
CA GLN A 165 -5.30 9.02 0.41
C GLN A 165 -6.25 8.42 1.45
N LYS A 166 -6.66 7.15 1.28
CA LYS A 166 -7.54 6.46 2.25
C LYS A 166 -6.94 6.44 3.67
N ILE A 167 -5.63 6.22 3.80
CA ILE A 167 -4.94 6.25 5.10
C ILE A 167 -5.00 7.66 5.71
N HIS A 168 -4.69 8.69 4.94
CA HIS A 168 -4.74 10.07 5.43
C HIS A 168 -6.17 10.48 5.79
N GLU A 169 -7.19 10.08 5.03
CA GLU A 169 -8.61 10.27 5.38
C GLU A 169 -8.96 9.60 6.71
N ALA A 170 -8.50 8.35 6.90
CA ALA A 170 -8.77 7.60 8.12
C ALA A 170 -8.07 8.21 9.34
N LEU A 171 -6.80 8.58 9.22
CA LEU A 171 -6.01 9.18 10.31
C LEU A 171 -6.44 10.62 10.62
N SER A 172 -7.04 11.34 9.65
CA SER A 172 -7.54 12.70 9.89
C SER A 172 -8.91 12.74 10.56
N SER A 173 -9.71 11.69 10.39
CA SER A 173 -11.11 11.63 10.83
C SER A 173 -11.34 10.78 12.09
N ASN A 174 -10.34 10.01 12.52
CA ASN A 174 -10.47 9.09 13.65
C ASN A 174 -9.42 9.38 14.73
N PRO A 175 -9.74 9.13 16.01
CA PRO A 175 -8.75 9.17 17.07
C PRO A 175 -7.67 8.11 16.82
N PRO A 176 -6.41 8.36 17.24
CA PRO A 176 -5.33 7.39 17.11
C PRO A 176 -5.65 6.08 17.84
N ARG A 177 -5.52 4.98 17.11
CA ARG A 177 -5.77 3.60 17.56
C ARG A 177 -4.47 2.82 17.61
N THR A 178 -4.46 1.69 18.30
CA THR A 178 -3.34 0.75 18.30
C THR A 178 -3.20 0.02 16.94
N PRO A 179 -2.04 -0.57 16.61
CA PRO A 179 -1.87 -1.36 15.40
C PRO A 179 -2.92 -2.48 15.25
N GLY A 180 -3.26 -3.16 16.35
CA GLY A 180 -4.28 -4.22 16.34
C GLY A 180 -5.67 -3.73 15.93
N GLU A 181 -6.04 -2.52 16.34
CA GLU A 181 -7.31 -1.88 15.96
C GLU A 181 -7.28 -1.36 14.52
N TRP A 182 -6.12 -0.95 14.00
CA TRP A 182 -5.94 -0.55 12.61
C TRP A 182 -5.87 -1.72 11.64
N LYS A 183 -5.48 -2.90 12.11
CA LYS A 183 -5.24 -4.09 11.28
C LYS A 183 -6.42 -4.43 10.37
N HIS A 184 -7.63 -4.53 10.91
CA HIS A 184 -8.83 -4.78 10.11
C HIS A 184 -9.01 -3.68 9.06
N HIS A 185 -8.99 -2.42 9.49
CA HIS A 185 -9.26 -1.30 8.59
C HIS A 185 -8.22 -1.21 7.46
N VAL A 186 -6.93 -1.36 7.76
CA VAL A 186 -5.87 -1.31 6.76
C VAL A 186 -5.98 -2.49 5.79
N PHE A 187 -6.02 -3.73 6.27
CA PHE A 187 -5.93 -4.90 5.40
C PHE A 187 -7.25 -5.31 4.74
N VAL A 188 -8.39 -4.98 5.36
CA VAL A 188 -9.72 -5.39 4.88
C VAL A 188 -10.46 -4.24 4.18
N GLU A 189 -10.23 -2.98 4.56
CA GLU A 189 -10.99 -1.85 3.99
C GLU A 189 -10.16 -0.99 3.04
N ILE A 190 -8.86 -0.83 3.33
CA ILE A 190 -7.96 0.00 2.53
C ILE A 190 -7.25 -0.82 1.46
N LEU A 191 -6.53 -1.86 1.86
CA LEU A 191 -5.67 -2.68 1.01
C LEU A 191 -6.41 -3.83 0.33
N ASP A 192 -7.58 -4.22 0.85
CA ASP A 192 -8.36 -5.26 0.19
C ASP A 192 -8.84 -4.75 -1.17
N GLN A 193 -8.26 -5.35 -2.20
CA GLN A 193 -8.64 -5.12 -3.58
C GLN A 193 -9.25 -6.40 -4.12
N GLU A 194 -10.41 -6.25 -4.77
CA GLU A 194 -10.98 -7.30 -5.59
C GLU A 194 -10.05 -7.52 -6.79
N LEU A 195 -9.21 -8.55 -6.70
CA LEU A 195 -8.32 -8.92 -7.78
C LEU A 195 -9.17 -9.52 -8.91
N ARG A 196 -9.12 -8.89 -10.09
CA ARG A 196 -9.88 -9.37 -11.25
C ARG A 196 -9.13 -10.54 -11.91
N GLY A 197 -9.77 -11.70 -11.93
CA GLY A 197 -9.29 -12.92 -12.60
C GLY A 197 -8.56 -13.87 -11.65
N GLY A 198 -9.16 -15.02 -11.35
CA GLY A 198 -8.60 -16.06 -10.49
C GLY A 198 -9.49 -16.40 -9.28
N ASP A 199 -9.26 -17.58 -8.70
CA ASP A 199 -9.87 -18.00 -7.44
C ASP A 199 -8.90 -17.75 -6.28
N PHE A 200 -9.41 -17.21 -5.18
CA PHE A 200 -8.61 -16.82 -4.01
C PHE A 200 -8.96 -17.67 -2.80
N THR A 201 -7.92 -18.13 -2.10
CA THR A 201 -8.07 -18.89 -0.86
C THR A 201 -7.12 -18.33 0.20
N TYR A 202 -7.63 -18.17 1.43
CA TYR A 202 -6.85 -17.77 2.60
C TYR A 202 -6.32 -19.03 3.29
N ASP A 203 -5.00 -19.18 3.38
CA ASP A 203 -4.40 -20.26 4.18
C ASP A 203 -4.08 -19.77 5.59
N VAL A 204 -5.06 -19.95 6.48
CA VAL A 204 -5.00 -19.56 7.90
C VAL A 204 -3.84 -20.19 8.68
N ASN A 205 -3.21 -21.25 8.16
CA ASN A 205 -2.11 -21.95 8.83
C ASN A 205 -0.74 -21.29 8.62
N THR A 206 -0.65 -20.23 7.83
CA THR A 206 0.61 -19.50 7.55
C THR A 206 0.98 -18.47 8.64
N LEU A 207 0.16 -18.34 9.68
CA LEU A 207 0.39 -17.46 10.83
C LEU A 207 1.44 -18.05 11.80
N ALA A 208 2.69 -18.19 11.35
CA ALA A 208 3.83 -18.36 12.26
C ALA A 208 4.42 -16.97 12.55
N PRO A 209 4.66 -16.60 13.83
CA PRO A 209 5.45 -15.43 14.15
C PRO A 209 6.86 -15.58 13.56
N LEU A 210 7.25 -14.69 12.64
CA LEU A 210 8.65 -14.54 12.25
C LEU A 210 9.38 -13.84 13.40
N ALA A 211 9.87 -14.62 14.36
CA ALA A 211 10.83 -14.14 15.35
C ALA A 211 12.17 -13.90 14.65
N LEU A 212 12.46 -12.66 14.23
CA LEU A 212 13.79 -12.25 13.82
C LEU A 212 14.00 -10.76 14.12
N LEU A 213 14.67 -10.48 15.24
CA LEU A 213 15.96 -9.77 15.32
C LEU A 213 16.56 -10.16 16.69
N ASP A 214 17.11 -11.37 16.79
CA ASP A 214 18.14 -11.64 17.80
C ASP A 214 19.45 -10.97 17.33
N GLU A 215 20.17 -10.42 18.31
CA GLU A 215 21.30 -9.46 18.26
C GLU A 215 22.36 -9.62 17.14
#